data_AF-A0A7D6BB34-F1
#
_entry.id   AF-A0A7D6BB34-F1
#
_cell.length_a   1.000
_cell.length_b   1.000
_cell.length_c   1.000
_cell.angle_alpha   90.00
_cell.angle_beta   90.00
_cell.angle_gamma   90.00
#
_symmetry.space_group_name_H-M   'P 1'
#
loop_
_entity.id
_entity.type
_entity.pdbx_description
1 polymer ?
#
loop_
_entity_poly.entity_id
_entity_poly.type
_entity_poly.pdbx_seq_one_letter_code
_entity_poly.pdbx_strand_id
1 'polypeptide(L)'
;MRPGYAFIAFVLLLMLSGCAQQNDQLTEEKAVNFVKDDMKIKYPGATTSVFLVTQQDGSWKISSKVIYGAGTPCPNLSIVVYEYPEFGFVPREQNVITSNCEVLGCKNIPNCRITTAEQAVIASHKLNDIAEVNEFMNKFVDKVRVDAAFYESYYERTKNVTYDSVWVVRWNAQDANYSLRLLLNETGGKVLDTFTE
;
A
#
# COMPACT_ATOMS: atom_id res chain seq x y z
N MET A 1 -59.35 42.15 -7.47
CA MET A 1 -58.21 41.20 -7.41
C MET A 1 -57.95 40.85 -5.95
N ARG A 2 -57.98 39.57 -5.57
CA ARG A 2 -57.83 39.15 -4.17
C ARG A 2 -56.35 39.05 -3.81
N PRO A 3 -55.86 39.76 -2.78
CA PRO A 3 -54.43 39.84 -2.45
C PRO A 3 -53.79 38.51 -2.00
N GLY A 4 -54.58 37.46 -1.73
CA GLY A 4 -54.08 36.16 -1.28
C GLY A 4 -53.35 35.31 -2.34
N TYR A 5 -53.65 35.49 -3.63
CA TYR A 5 -53.05 34.64 -4.68
C TYR A 5 -51.59 35.00 -5.00
N ALA A 6 -51.20 36.26 -4.81
CA ALA A 6 -49.84 36.72 -5.06
C ALA A 6 -48.83 36.14 -4.06
N PHE A 7 -49.24 35.97 -2.80
CA PHE A 7 -48.38 35.43 -1.75
C PHE A 7 -48.13 33.92 -1.94
N ILE A 8 -49.17 33.17 -2.34
CA ILE A 8 -49.06 31.73 -2.61
C ILE A 8 -48.14 31.47 -3.82
N ALA A 9 -48.26 32.28 -4.88
CA ALA A 9 -47.39 32.17 -6.05
C ALA A 9 -45.92 32.47 -5.72
N PHE A 10 -45.65 33.44 -4.85
CA PHE A 10 -44.29 33.80 -4.43
C PHE A 10 -43.62 32.70 -3.59
N VAL A 11 -44.36 32.06 -2.68
CA VAL A 11 -43.85 30.92 -1.87
C VAL A 11 -43.56 29.70 -2.74
N LEU A 12 -44.42 29.40 -3.72
CA LEU A 12 -44.19 28.32 -4.69
C LEU A 12 -42.95 28.58 -5.57
N LEU A 13 -42.73 29.83 -5.99
CA LEU A 13 -41.56 30.20 -6.78
C LEU A 13 -40.25 30.03 -6.00
N LEU A 14 -40.24 30.36 -4.70
CA LEU A 14 -39.10 30.18 -3.81
C LEU A 14 -38.80 28.71 -3.52
N MET A 15 -39.82 27.84 -3.41
CA MET A 15 -39.59 26.40 -3.28
C MET A 15 -39.03 25.78 -4.57
N LEU A 16 -39.43 26.26 -5.75
CA LEU A 16 -38.94 25.77 -7.04
C LEU A 16 -37.51 26.22 -7.36
N SER A 17 -37.05 27.35 -6.81
CA SER A 17 -35.68 27.84 -7.03
C SER A 17 -34.63 27.19 -6.12
N GLY A 18 -35.04 26.44 -5.09
CA GLY A 18 -34.14 25.72 -4.18
C GLY A 18 -33.57 24.39 -4.70
N CYS A 19 -34.03 23.90 -5.86
CA CYS A 19 -33.63 22.61 -6.43
C CYS A 19 -32.67 22.72 -7.63
N ALA A 20 -32.01 23.87 -7.83
CA ALA A 20 -30.83 23.91 -8.70
C ALA A 20 -29.70 23.13 -8.00
N GLN A 21 -29.78 21.81 -8.06
CA GLN A 21 -28.69 20.91 -7.68
C GLN A 21 -27.52 21.28 -8.57
N GLN A 22 -26.58 22.02 -8.00
CA GLN A 22 -25.26 22.17 -8.58
C GLN A 22 -24.75 20.75 -8.80
N ASN A 23 -24.67 20.34 -10.08
CA ASN A 23 -24.01 19.10 -10.47
C ASN A 23 -22.53 19.31 -10.17
N ASP A 24 -22.17 19.15 -8.90
CA ASP A 24 -20.81 19.13 -8.42
C ASP A 24 -20.13 17.97 -9.13
N GLN A 25 -19.41 18.29 -10.22
CA GLN A 25 -18.67 17.31 -10.97
C GLN A 25 -17.71 16.60 -10.01
N LEU A 26 -17.78 15.27 -10.00
CA LEU A 26 -16.92 14.45 -9.17
C LEU A 26 -15.49 14.51 -9.72
N THR A 27 -14.65 15.27 -9.04
CA THR A 27 -13.22 15.36 -9.36
C THR A 27 -12.48 14.10 -8.89
N GLU A 28 -11.30 13.84 -9.49
CA GLU A 28 -10.40 12.77 -9.07
C GLU A 28 -10.08 12.86 -7.57
N GLU A 29 -9.72 14.04 -7.09
CA GLU A 29 -9.39 14.28 -5.69
C GLU A 29 -10.56 13.94 -4.75
N LYS A 30 -11.79 14.34 -5.09
CA LYS A 30 -12.99 13.99 -4.31
C LYS A 30 -13.20 12.48 -4.30
N ALA A 31 -13.09 11.81 -5.46
CA ALA A 31 -13.24 10.35 -5.56
C ALA A 31 -12.18 9.61 -4.70
N VAL A 32 -10.92 10.03 -4.80
CA VAL A 32 -9.80 9.48 -4.02
C VAL A 32 -10.02 9.66 -2.53
N ASN A 33 -10.49 10.83 -2.09
CA ASN A 33 -10.75 11.10 -0.67
C ASN A 33 -11.91 10.24 -0.14
N PHE A 34 -13.00 10.10 -0.90
CA PHE A 34 -14.11 9.22 -0.51
C PHE A 34 -13.68 7.75 -0.40
N VAL A 35 -12.88 7.25 -1.35
CA VAL A 35 -12.34 5.89 -1.28
C VAL A 35 -11.38 5.73 -0.10
N LYS A 36 -10.49 6.71 0.15
CA LYS A 36 -9.61 6.69 1.33
C LYS A 36 -10.39 6.64 2.64
N ASP A 37 -11.49 7.37 2.75
CA ASP A 37 -12.31 7.37 3.97
C ASP A 37 -13.06 6.04 4.16
N ASP A 38 -13.61 5.45 3.09
CA ASP A 38 -14.15 4.07 3.13
C ASP A 38 -13.08 3.06 3.55
N MET A 39 -11.87 3.16 2.98
CA MET A 39 -10.76 2.25 3.29
C MET A 39 -10.36 2.31 4.77
N LYS A 40 -10.31 3.50 5.38
CA LYS A 40 -10.02 3.64 6.82
C LYS A 40 -11.06 2.91 7.68
N ILE A 41 -12.33 2.93 7.28
CA ILE A 41 -13.42 2.25 8.00
C ILE A 41 -13.35 0.74 7.77
N LYS A 42 -13.13 0.31 6.52
CA LYS A 42 -13.15 -1.11 6.11
C LYS A 42 -11.92 -1.89 6.54
N TYR A 43 -10.76 -1.25 6.63
CA TYR A 43 -9.48 -1.87 6.98
C TYR A 43 -8.87 -1.26 8.24
N PRO A 44 -9.52 -1.39 9.41
CA PRO A 44 -9.02 -0.80 10.64
C PRO A 44 -7.64 -1.38 11.00
N GLY A 45 -6.70 -0.51 11.33
CA GLY A 45 -5.32 -0.89 11.70
C GLY A 45 -4.41 -1.24 10.52
N ALA A 46 -4.88 -1.18 9.28
CA ALA A 46 -4.02 -1.27 8.11
C ALA A 46 -3.45 0.09 7.71
N THR A 47 -2.24 0.10 7.18
CA THR A 47 -1.73 1.23 6.41
C THR A 47 -2.29 1.14 5.00
N THR A 48 -3.02 2.17 4.58
CA THR A 48 -3.65 2.22 3.26
C THR A 48 -3.06 3.33 2.40
N SER A 49 -2.77 3.06 1.13
CA SER A 49 -2.29 4.08 0.20
C SER A 49 -2.81 3.86 -1.22
N VAL A 50 -3.28 4.94 -1.85
CA VAL A 50 -3.64 4.94 -3.27
C VAL A 50 -2.35 5.12 -4.07
N PHE A 51 -2.13 4.28 -5.09
CA PHE A 51 -0.91 4.35 -5.92
C PHE A 51 -1.20 4.48 -7.42
N LEU A 52 -2.44 4.24 -7.86
CA LEU A 52 -2.85 4.43 -9.24
C LEU A 52 -4.31 4.87 -9.29
N VAL A 53 -4.58 5.91 -10.07
CA VAL A 53 -5.92 6.42 -10.35
C VAL A 53 -6.04 6.62 -11.85
N THR A 54 -7.09 6.08 -12.44
CA THR A 54 -7.35 6.19 -13.88
C THR A 54 -8.82 6.48 -14.10
N GLN A 55 -9.14 7.35 -15.05
CA GLN A 55 -10.53 7.61 -15.43
C GLN A 55 -10.98 6.62 -16.51
N GLN A 56 -12.13 5.99 -16.30
CA GLN A 56 -12.72 5.04 -17.23
C GLN A 56 -14.24 5.21 -17.25
N ASP A 57 -14.82 5.48 -18.42
CA ASP A 57 -16.28 5.51 -18.65
C ASP A 57 -17.08 6.43 -17.70
N GLY A 58 -16.47 7.55 -17.28
CA GLY A 58 -17.09 8.49 -16.33
C GLY A 58 -16.94 8.08 -14.85
N SER A 59 -16.23 6.99 -14.58
CA SER A 59 -15.86 6.49 -13.26
C SER A 59 -14.33 6.61 -13.05
N TRP A 60 -13.90 6.50 -11.80
CA TRP A 60 -12.50 6.49 -11.39
C TRP A 60 -12.14 5.08 -10.92
N LYS A 61 -11.23 4.42 -11.64
CA LYS A 61 -10.58 3.18 -11.22
C LYS A 61 -9.42 3.52 -10.29
N ILE A 62 -9.58 3.26 -9.00
CA ILE A 62 -8.66 3.63 -7.92
C ILE A 62 -8.04 2.36 -7.34
N SER A 63 -6.74 2.16 -7.58
CA SER A 63 -5.98 1.03 -7.05
C SER A 63 -5.20 1.44 -5.81
N SER A 64 -5.36 0.65 -4.75
CA SER A 64 -4.83 0.95 -3.43
C SER A 64 -4.16 -0.24 -2.80
N LYS A 65 -3.13 0.00 -1.99
CA LYS A 65 -2.51 -0.98 -1.12
C LYS A 65 -3.20 -0.97 0.24
N VAL A 66 -3.38 -2.16 0.81
CA VAL A 66 -3.81 -2.36 2.20
C VAL A 66 -2.74 -3.24 2.85
N ILE A 67 -2.04 -2.68 3.83
CA ILE A 67 -0.90 -3.34 4.47
C ILE A 67 -1.18 -3.48 5.97
N TYR A 68 -1.35 -4.71 6.43
CA TYR A 68 -1.38 -5.02 7.87
C TYR A 68 0.03 -5.35 8.36
N GLY A 69 0.39 -4.83 9.53
CA GLY A 69 1.73 -5.05 10.09
C GLY A 69 2.83 -4.39 9.24
N ALA A 70 2.57 -3.24 8.65
CA ALA A 70 3.60 -2.46 7.96
C ALA A 70 4.79 -2.22 8.91
N GLY A 71 6.01 -2.44 8.42
CA GLY A 71 7.22 -2.30 9.23
C GLY A 71 7.51 -3.46 10.18
N THR A 72 6.75 -4.55 10.11
CA THR A 72 7.01 -5.79 10.88
C THR A 72 7.65 -6.87 9.99
N PRO A 73 8.24 -7.93 10.54
CA PRO A 73 8.83 -9.02 9.76
C PRO A 73 7.85 -9.71 8.80
N CYS A 74 6.55 -9.79 9.14
CA CYS A 74 5.55 -10.52 8.35
C CYS A 74 4.38 -9.61 7.93
N PRO A 75 4.60 -8.61 7.06
CA PRO A 75 3.53 -7.74 6.60
C PRO A 75 2.57 -8.50 5.68
N ASN A 76 1.26 -8.25 5.81
CA ASN A 76 0.26 -8.76 4.88
C ASN A 76 -0.17 -7.63 3.93
N LEU A 77 0.15 -7.77 2.65
CA LEU A 77 -0.18 -6.83 1.59
C LEU A 77 -1.29 -7.40 0.71
N SER A 78 -2.34 -6.61 0.53
CA SER A 78 -3.29 -6.79 -0.56
C SER A 78 -3.40 -5.51 -1.41
N ILE A 79 -3.72 -5.71 -2.68
CA ILE A 79 -4.10 -4.65 -3.61
C ILE A 79 -5.61 -4.74 -3.79
N VAL A 80 -6.29 -3.63 -3.53
CA VAL A 80 -7.73 -3.49 -3.72
C VAL A 80 -8.01 -2.44 -4.78
N VAL A 81 -8.98 -2.71 -5.63
CA VAL A 81 -9.35 -1.82 -6.73
C VAL A 81 -10.81 -1.44 -6.61
N TYR A 82 -11.08 -0.13 -6.65
CA TYR A 82 -12.40 0.46 -6.61
C TYR A 82 -12.73 1.10 -7.95
N GLU A 83 -14.00 1.12 -8.32
CA GLU A 83 -14.51 1.83 -9.49
C GLU A 83 -15.64 2.76 -9.02
N TYR A 84 -15.30 4.02 -8.74
CA TYR A 84 -16.16 5.00 -8.10
C TYR A 84 -16.46 6.18 -9.05
N PRO A 85 -17.73 6.60 -9.23
CA PRO A 85 -18.88 6.29 -8.38
C PRO A 85 -19.73 5.10 -8.85
N GLU A 86 -19.42 4.51 -10.01
CA GLU A 86 -20.27 3.51 -10.67
C GLU A 86 -20.70 2.34 -9.76
N PHE A 87 -19.77 1.79 -8.99
CA PHE A 87 -20.03 0.69 -8.06
C PHE A 87 -19.95 1.10 -6.58
N GLY A 88 -19.93 2.41 -6.31
CA GLY A 88 -19.76 2.95 -4.97
C GLY A 88 -18.47 2.44 -4.31
N PHE A 89 -18.58 1.99 -3.06
CA PHE A 89 -17.43 1.58 -2.24
C PHE A 89 -17.23 0.06 -2.15
N VAL A 90 -17.69 -0.69 -3.15
CA VAL A 90 -17.48 -2.14 -3.22
C VAL A 90 -16.21 -2.42 -4.05
N PRO A 91 -15.15 -3.02 -3.46
CA PRO A 91 -13.97 -3.42 -4.21
C PRO A 91 -14.33 -4.36 -5.36
N ARG A 92 -13.79 -4.09 -6.55
CA ARG A 92 -14.00 -4.90 -7.76
C ARG A 92 -12.97 -6.02 -7.89
N GLU A 93 -11.74 -5.74 -7.47
CA GLU A 93 -10.65 -6.69 -7.47
C GLU A 93 -9.94 -6.64 -6.11
N GLN A 94 -9.54 -7.81 -5.60
CA GLN A 94 -8.71 -7.93 -4.41
C GLN A 94 -7.66 -9.01 -4.64
N ASN A 95 -6.41 -8.58 -4.76
CA ASN A 95 -5.27 -9.46 -4.97
C ASN A 95 -4.41 -9.48 -3.72
N VAL A 96 -4.33 -10.63 -3.05
CA VAL A 96 -3.43 -10.81 -1.90
C VAL A 96 -2.03 -11.12 -2.41
N ILE A 97 -1.05 -10.31 -2.03
CA ILE A 97 0.33 -10.40 -2.49
C ILE A 97 1.20 -11.10 -1.44
N THR A 98 0.99 -10.77 -0.17
CA THR A 98 1.68 -11.44 0.95
C THR A 98 0.68 -11.80 2.04
N SER A 99 0.84 -12.99 2.63
CA SER A 99 0.00 -13.48 3.71
C SER A 99 0.72 -14.53 4.55
N ASN A 100 0.50 -14.55 5.86
CA ASN A 100 1.07 -15.56 6.77
C ASN A 100 2.60 -15.68 6.64
N CYS A 101 3.28 -14.54 6.46
CA CYS A 101 4.72 -14.48 6.24
C CYS A 101 5.20 -15.23 4.98
N GLU A 102 4.35 -15.38 3.96
CA GLU A 102 4.70 -15.92 2.66
C GLU A 102 4.45 -14.88 1.55
N VAL A 103 5.30 -14.90 0.52
CA VAL A 103 5.04 -14.19 -0.74
C VAL A 103 4.20 -15.09 -1.63
N LEU A 104 2.92 -14.73 -1.78
CA LEU A 104 1.98 -15.50 -2.59
C LEU A 104 2.39 -15.42 -4.06
N GLY A 105 2.34 -16.56 -4.76
CA GLY A 105 2.78 -16.66 -6.15
C GLY A 105 4.30 -16.78 -6.36
N CYS A 106 5.15 -16.65 -5.33
CA CYS A 106 6.59 -16.92 -5.47
C CYS A 106 7.03 -18.30 -4.96
N LYS A 107 6.19 -19.01 -4.23
CA LYS A 107 6.53 -20.33 -3.67
C LYS A 107 6.84 -21.32 -4.78
N ASN A 108 8.04 -21.89 -4.75
CA ASN A 108 8.56 -22.84 -5.75
C ASN A 108 8.66 -22.30 -7.19
N ILE A 109 8.56 -20.98 -7.41
CA ILE A 109 8.76 -20.38 -8.73
C ILE A 109 10.19 -19.85 -8.82
N PRO A 110 11.08 -20.50 -9.60
CA PRO A 110 12.41 -19.95 -9.83
C PRO A 110 12.27 -18.59 -10.53
N ASN A 111 13.08 -17.62 -10.11
CA ASN A 111 13.10 -16.26 -10.66
C ASN A 111 11.82 -15.44 -10.40
N CYS A 112 11.09 -15.70 -9.31
CA CYS A 112 9.98 -14.82 -8.93
C CYS A 112 10.46 -13.38 -8.72
N ARG A 113 9.83 -12.42 -9.39
CA ARG A 113 10.21 -11.01 -9.28
C ARG A 113 9.62 -10.38 -8.02
N ILE A 114 10.47 -9.79 -7.19
CA ILE A 114 10.09 -9.05 -5.99
C ILE A 114 9.81 -7.60 -6.39
N THR A 115 8.56 -7.18 -6.35
CA THR A 115 8.10 -5.88 -6.86
C THR A 115 7.62 -4.93 -5.76
N THR A 116 7.49 -5.40 -4.53
CA THR A 116 7.09 -4.56 -3.39
C THR A 116 8.02 -4.72 -2.19
N ALA A 117 8.05 -3.68 -1.34
CA ALA A 117 8.83 -3.65 -0.12
C ALA A 117 8.43 -4.81 0.81
N GLU A 118 7.13 -5.10 0.91
CA GLU A 118 6.59 -6.18 1.75
C GLU A 118 7.06 -7.56 1.29
N GLN A 119 7.14 -7.78 -0.03
CA GLN A 119 7.72 -9.01 -0.57
C GLN A 119 9.22 -9.10 -0.28
N ALA A 120 9.96 -7.99 -0.39
CA ALA A 120 11.40 -7.95 -0.09
C ALA A 120 11.70 -8.23 1.39
N VAL A 121 10.89 -7.69 2.30
CA VAL A 121 10.97 -7.99 3.73
C VAL A 121 10.80 -9.48 3.99
N ILE A 122 9.75 -10.11 3.44
CA ILE A 122 9.53 -11.55 3.60
C ILE A 122 10.65 -12.37 2.96
N ALA A 123 11.06 -12.00 1.74
CA ALA A 123 12.15 -12.65 1.02
C ALA A 123 13.45 -12.66 1.84
N SER A 124 13.77 -11.55 2.52
CA SER A 124 15.00 -11.42 3.30
C SER A 124 15.12 -12.36 4.50
N HIS A 125 14.05 -13.05 4.92
CA HIS A 125 14.14 -13.96 6.07
C HIS A 125 13.43 -15.31 5.90
N LYS A 126 12.49 -15.46 4.95
CA LYS A 126 11.80 -16.73 4.68
C LYS A 126 12.27 -17.45 3.43
N LEU A 127 12.59 -16.72 2.36
CA LEU A 127 12.99 -17.34 1.09
C LEU A 127 14.45 -17.78 1.08
N ASN A 128 15.30 -17.10 1.85
CA ASN A 128 16.74 -17.35 1.88
C ASN A 128 17.23 -18.08 3.13
N ASP A 129 16.37 -18.26 4.14
CA ASP A 129 16.71 -18.87 5.45
C ASP A 129 18.04 -18.37 6.04
N ILE A 130 18.16 -17.04 6.18
CA ILE A 130 19.40 -16.39 6.59
C ILE A 130 19.56 -16.49 8.10
N ALA A 131 20.58 -17.22 8.54
CA ALA A 131 20.84 -17.48 9.96
C ALA A 131 20.94 -16.19 10.79
N GLU A 132 21.62 -15.16 10.28
CA GLU A 132 21.83 -13.88 10.95
C GLU A 132 20.51 -13.13 11.18
N VAL A 133 19.60 -13.16 10.20
CA VAL A 133 18.28 -12.52 10.33
C VAL A 133 17.41 -13.30 11.30
N ASN A 134 17.44 -14.64 11.23
CA ASN A 134 16.73 -15.50 12.17
C ASN A 134 17.24 -15.29 13.60
N GLU A 135 18.55 -15.19 13.81
CA GLU A 135 19.15 -14.88 15.10
C GLU A 135 18.70 -13.49 15.60
N PHE A 136 18.74 -12.47 14.74
CA PHE A 136 18.30 -11.12 15.09
C PHE A 136 16.83 -11.09 15.52
N MET A 137 15.94 -11.75 14.75
CA MET A 137 14.52 -11.84 15.09
C MET A 137 14.27 -12.60 16.40
N ASN A 138 14.99 -13.70 16.63
CA ASN A 138 14.86 -14.50 17.85
C ASN A 138 15.39 -13.75 19.08
N LYS A 139 16.39 -12.88 18.90
CA LYS A 139 16.96 -12.08 19.99
C LYS A 139 16.07 -10.90 20.38
N PHE A 140 15.43 -10.25 19.42
CA PHE A 140 14.66 -9.01 19.64
C PHE A 140 13.14 -9.18 19.41
N VAL A 141 12.59 -10.34 19.77
CA VAL A 141 11.17 -10.73 19.58
C VAL A 141 10.22 -9.56 19.87
N ASP A 142 9.26 -9.34 18.97
CA ASP A 142 8.23 -8.28 18.97
C ASP A 142 8.73 -6.82 18.89
N LYS A 143 10.03 -6.58 19.04
CA LYS A 143 10.66 -5.25 18.98
C LYS A 143 11.30 -4.95 17.63
N VAL A 144 11.33 -5.95 16.75
CA VAL A 144 11.88 -5.80 15.40
C VAL A 144 11.02 -4.84 14.57
N ARG A 145 11.71 -3.94 13.88
CA ARG A 145 11.19 -3.06 12.83
C ARG A 145 12.01 -3.26 11.58
N VAL A 146 11.34 -3.33 10.44
CA VAL A 146 12.00 -3.60 9.17
C VAL A 146 11.48 -2.64 8.11
N ASP A 147 12.39 -2.08 7.32
CA ASP A 147 12.09 -1.27 6.15
C ASP A 147 12.78 -1.83 4.92
N ALA A 148 12.18 -1.61 3.75
CA ALA A 148 12.75 -2.02 2.48
C ALA A 148 12.56 -0.93 1.42
N ALA A 149 13.60 -0.69 0.63
CA ALA A 149 13.60 0.27 -0.46
C ALA A 149 14.29 -0.34 -1.69
N PHE A 150 13.70 -0.09 -2.87
CA PHE A 150 14.25 -0.53 -4.14
C PHE A 150 15.18 0.54 -4.72
N TYR A 151 16.29 0.09 -5.30
CA TYR A 151 17.27 0.91 -5.99
C TYR A 151 17.60 0.29 -7.34
N GLU A 152 17.43 1.07 -8.41
CA GLU A 152 17.89 0.66 -9.75
C GLU A 152 19.41 0.50 -9.79
N SER A 153 20.14 1.34 -9.04
CA SER A 153 21.59 1.25 -8.85
C SER A 153 21.95 1.68 -7.42
N TYR A 154 22.70 0.83 -6.71
CA TYR A 154 23.09 1.01 -5.32
C TYR A 154 24.61 0.85 -5.16
N TYR A 155 25.30 1.92 -4.79
CA TYR A 155 26.74 1.89 -4.56
C TYR A 155 27.06 1.63 -3.08
N GLU A 156 27.69 0.48 -2.79
CA GLU A 156 28.18 0.12 -1.47
C GLU A 156 29.61 0.61 -1.28
N ARG A 157 29.78 1.58 -0.37
CA ARG A 157 31.06 2.22 -0.13
C ARG A 157 32.07 1.29 0.53
N THR A 158 31.63 0.42 1.44
CA THR A 158 32.54 -0.45 2.19
C THR A 158 33.23 -1.47 1.30
N LYS A 159 32.58 -1.88 0.21
CA LYS A 159 33.11 -2.83 -0.77
C LYS A 159 33.60 -2.19 -2.06
N ASN A 160 33.27 -0.91 -2.28
CA ASN A 160 33.50 -0.22 -3.56
C ASN A 160 32.87 -0.98 -4.74
N VAL A 161 31.61 -1.42 -4.58
CA VAL A 161 30.84 -2.18 -5.58
C VAL A 161 29.49 -1.51 -5.82
N THR A 162 29.04 -1.51 -7.07
CA THR A 162 27.68 -1.10 -7.44
C THR A 162 26.84 -2.34 -7.72
N TYR A 163 25.64 -2.37 -7.15
CA TYR A 163 24.64 -3.40 -7.39
C TYR A 163 23.46 -2.79 -8.16
N ASP A 164 22.95 -3.50 -9.15
CA ASP A 164 21.82 -3.04 -9.96
C ASP A 164 20.53 -3.78 -9.59
N SER A 165 19.41 -3.06 -9.63
CA SER A 165 18.06 -3.58 -9.35
C SER A 165 17.99 -4.37 -8.04
N VAL A 166 18.30 -3.69 -6.94
CA VAL A 166 18.39 -4.29 -5.61
C VAL A 166 17.35 -3.74 -4.64
N TRP A 167 16.87 -4.62 -3.78
CA TRP A 167 16.17 -4.26 -2.57
C TRP A 167 17.16 -4.14 -1.42
N VAL A 168 17.21 -2.96 -0.80
CA VAL A 168 17.91 -2.75 0.47
C VAL A 168 16.90 -2.97 1.58
N VAL A 169 17.08 -4.01 2.38
CA VAL A 169 16.22 -4.34 3.53
C VAL A 169 16.98 -4.09 4.82
N ARG A 170 16.43 -3.27 5.71
CA ARG A 170 17.06 -2.90 6.99
C ARG A 170 16.24 -3.43 8.14
N TRP A 171 16.89 -4.16 9.03
CA TRP A 171 16.34 -4.75 10.23
C TRP A 171 16.89 -4.01 11.44
N ASN A 172 15.98 -3.42 12.20
CA ASN A 172 16.26 -2.62 13.38
C ASN A 172 15.48 -3.19 14.57
N ALA A 173 15.93 -2.92 15.79
CA ALA A 173 15.15 -3.18 17.00
C ALA A 173 15.45 -2.11 18.05
N GLN A 174 14.45 -1.74 18.84
CA GLN A 174 14.55 -0.62 19.80
C GLN A 174 15.68 -0.78 20.83
N ASP A 175 15.99 -2.02 21.22
CA ASP A 175 17.00 -2.34 22.24
C ASP A 175 18.30 -2.92 21.63
N ALA A 176 18.43 -2.92 20.31
CA ALA A 176 19.62 -3.40 19.63
C ALA A 176 20.68 -2.29 19.58
N ASN A 177 21.93 -2.67 19.86
CA ASN A 177 23.09 -1.81 19.65
C ASN A 177 23.68 -1.94 18.23
N TYR A 178 22.96 -2.63 17.34
CA TYR A 178 23.30 -2.82 15.93
C TYR A 178 22.02 -3.02 15.11
N SER A 179 22.15 -2.87 13.81
CA SER A 179 21.13 -3.17 12.80
C SER A 179 21.70 -4.15 11.78
N LEU A 180 20.82 -4.86 11.06
CA LEU A 180 21.23 -5.65 9.90
C LEU A 180 20.73 -4.98 8.63
N ARG A 181 21.58 -4.91 7.61
CA ARG A 181 21.20 -4.48 6.28
C ARG A 181 21.49 -5.58 5.28
N LEU A 182 20.50 -5.90 4.46
CA LEU A 182 20.59 -6.93 3.44
C LEU A 182 20.36 -6.31 2.08
N LEU A 183 21.13 -6.77 1.10
CA LEU A 183 20.91 -6.48 -0.31
C LEU A 183 20.32 -7.73 -0.95
N LEU A 184 19.12 -7.62 -1.49
CA LEU A 184 18.48 -8.68 -2.28
C LEU A 184 18.44 -8.28 -3.73
N ASN A 185 18.63 -9.22 -4.64
CA ASN A 185 18.31 -8.96 -6.04
C ASN A 185 16.77 -8.90 -6.25
N GLU A 186 16.34 -8.20 -7.30
CA GLU A 186 14.92 -8.16 -7.67
C GLU A 186 14.39 -9.54 -8.10
N THR A 187 15.23 -10.33 -8.78
CA THR A 187 14.83 -11.61 -9.40
C THR A 187 15.15 -12.80 -8.49
N GLY A 188 14.11 -13.34 -7.86
CA GLY A 188 14.18 -14.47 -6.94
C GLY A 188 14.46 -14.06 -5.50
N GLY A 189 14.69 -12.77 -5.22
CA GLY A 189 14.92 -12.26 -3.88
C GLY A 189 16.18 -12.82 -3.22
N LYS A 190 17.18 -13.24 -4.00
CA LYS A 190 18.43 -13.82 -3.51
C LYS A 190 19.25 -12.76 -2.79
N VAL A 191 19.84 -13.15 -1.67
CA VAL A 191 20.75 -12.30 -0.91
C VAL A 191 22.05 -12.14 -1.71
N LEU A 192 22.37 -10.90 -2.03
CA LEU A 192 23.62 -10.49 -2.63
C LEU A 192 24.67 -10.20 -1.56
N ASP A 193 24.24 -9.57 -0.45
CA ASP A 193 25.11 -9.22 0.65
C ASP A 193 24.38 -8.93 1.95
N THR A 194 25.10 -9.02 3.07
CA THR A 194 24.62 -8.73 4.44
C THR A 194 25.65 -7.91 5.20
N PHE A 195 25.18 -6.89 5.92
CA PHE A 195 25.99 -5.96 6.70
C PHE A 195 25.42 -5.86 8.12
N THR A 196 26.30 -5.73 9.09
CA THR A 196 25.97 -5.36 10.48
C THR A 196 26.45 -3.93 10.70
N GLU A 197 25.55 -3.05 11.10
CA GLU A 197 25.80 -1.60 11.25
C GLU A 197 25.50 -1.13 12.67
#